data_AF-A0A2V7V736-F1
#
_entry.id   AF-A0A2V7V736-F1
#
_cell.length_a   1.000
_cell.length_b   1.000
_cell.length_c   1.000
_cell.angle_alpha   90.00
_cell.angle_beta   90.00
_cell.angle_gamma   90.00
#
_symmetry.space_group_name_H-M   'P 1'
#
loop_
_entity.id
_entity.type
_entity.pdbx_description
1 polymer ?
#
loop_
_entity_poly.entity_id
_entity_poly.type
_entity_poly.pdbx_seq_one_letter_code
_entity_poly.pdbx_strand_id
1 'polypeptide(L)'
;MDKGHRLLAWLLLGVLVSFGCASMEGVRAKNRENLVRLSRGMTKAEVLNVMGVKTVKTGSGLVGTLAMGLPSGQQITNPWRVETHEAGGSTWEILYYYTDVKKADGAITDDELTPLVIKDGKLDGWGWSYLNDVAAKYEIRIR
;
A
#
# COMPACT_ATOMS: atom_id res chain seq x y z
N MET A 1 23.30 -17.13 -48.79
CA MET A 1 23.50 -15.92 -47.96
C MET A 1 22.36 -14.99 -48.33
N ASP A 2 21.42 -14.55 -47.50
CA ASP A 2 21.43 -14.39 -46.06
C ASP A 2 19.98 -14.19 -45.58
N LYS A 3 19.35 -15.25 -45.05
CA LYS A 3 17.99 -15.20 -44.45
C LYS A 3 18.05 -15.24 -42.91
N GLY A 4 19.26 -15.41 -42.36
CA GLY A 4 19.50 -15.57 -40.92
C GLY A 4 19.43 -14.25 -40.15
N HIS A 5 19.89 -13.15 -40.75
CA HIS A 5 19.93 -11.85 -40.06
C HIS A 5 18.54 -11.21 -39.88
N ARG A 6 17.56 -11.57 -40.72
CA ARG A 6 16.18 -11.06 -40.58
C ARG A 6 15.47 -11.72 -39.40
N LEU A 7 15.60 -13.03 -39.22
CA LEU A 7 15.02 -13.75 -38.07
C LEU A 7 15.65 -13.31 -36.74
N LEU A 8 16.95 -12.99 -36.73
CA LEU A 8 17.63 -12.43 -35.56
C LEU A 8 17.14 -11.02 -35.22
N ALA A 9 16.84 -10.19 -36.23
CA ALA A 9 16.30 -8.85 -36.04
C ALA A 9 14.87 -8.84 -35.48
N TRP A 10 14.03 -9.83 -35.83
CA TRP A 10 12.68 -9.97 -35.26
C TRP A 10 12.69 -10.56 -33.84
N LEU A 11 13.68 -11.38 -33.49
CA LEU A 11 13.87 -11.87 -32.11
C LEU A 11 14.39 -10.77 -31.16
N LEU A 12 15.14 -9.79 -31.67
CA LEU A 12 15.62 -8.64 -30.87
C LEU A 12 14.55 -7.54 -30.68
N LEU A 13 13.54 -7.45 -31.54
CA LEU A 13 12.45 -6.47 -31.43
C LEU A 13 11.29 -6.95 -30.53
N GLY A 14 11.23 -8.25 -30.22
CA GLY A 14 10.18 -8.87 -29.40
C GLY A 14 10.39 -8.78 -27.87
N VAL A 15 11.49 -8.17 -27.41
CA VAL A 15 11.78 -7.99 -25.98
C VAL A 15 11.41 -6.56 -25.55
N LEU A 16 10.23 -6.09 -25.95
CA LEU A 16 9.64 -4.87 -25.39
C LEU A 16 8.97 -5.19 -24.05
N VAL A 17 9.82 -5.23 -23.02
CA VAL A 17 9.58 -4.72 -21.66
C VAL A 17 8.13 -4.82 -21.16
N SER A 18 7.77 -5.96 -20.58
CA SER A 18 6.74 -6.03 -19.54
C SER A 18 7.41 -6.29 -18.19
N PHE A 19 8.32 -5.39 -17.81
CA PHE A 19 8.79 -5.27 -16.42
C PHE A 19 7.75 -4.47 -15.64
N GLY A 20 6.68 -5.14 -15.21
CA GLY A 20 5.81 -4.62 -14.17
C GLY A 20 6.54 -4.64 -12.82
N CYS A 21 7.54 -3.77 -12.67
CA CYS A 21 8.21 -3.60 -11.39
C CYS A 21 7.22 -2.92 -10.45
N ALA A 22 6.73 -3.65 -9.44
CA ALA A 22 5.91 -3.04 -8.40
C ALA A 22 6.78 -2.03 -7.64
N SER A 23 6.50 -0.73 -7.82
CA SER A 23 7.21 0.34 -7.12
C SER A 23 6.44 0.75 -5.86
N MET A 24 7.12 1.40 -4.92
CA MET A 24 6.46 2.01 -3.75
C MET A 24 5.38 3.01 -4.17
N GLU A 25 5.59 3.70 -5.29
CA GLU A 25 4.58 4.59 -5.89
C GLU A 25 3.35 3.81 -6.35
N GLY A 26 3.53 2.67 -7.01
CA GLY A 26 2.44 1.80 -7.43
C GLY A 26 1.58 1.32 -6.26
N VAL A 27 2.21 0.97 -5.14
CA VAL A 27 1.49 0.58 -3.90
C VAL A 27 0.62 1.74 -3.40
N ARG A 28 1.19 2.94 -3.28
CA ARG A 28 0.47 4.13 -2.81
C ARG A 28 -0.66 4.54 -3.75
N ALA A 29 -0.40 4.58 -5.05
CA ALA A 29 -1.39 4.88 -6.08
C ALA A 29 -2.58 3.91 -5.98
N LYS A 30 -2.30 2.61 -5.85
CA LYS A 30 -3.34 1.59 -5.69
C LYS A 30 -4.14 1.77 -4.40
N ASN A 31 -3.48 2.08 -3.29
CA ASN A 31 -4.16 2.33 -2.02
C ASN A 31 -5.06 3.58 -2.12
N ARG A 32 -4.63 4.66 -2.76
CA ARG A 32 -5.46 5.85 -3.00
C ARG A 32 -6.66 5.57 -3.92
N GLU A 33 -6.47 4.80 -4.98
CA GLU A 33 -7.58 4.33 -5.83
C GLU A 33 -8.59 3.47 -5.06
N ASN A 34 -8.13 2.64 -4.14
CA ASN A 34 -9.02 1.80 -3.34
C ASN A 34 -9.76 2.64 -2.28
N LEU A 35 -9.11 3.63 -1.67
CA LEU A 35 -9.71 4.54 -0.69
C LEU A 35 -10.97 5.23 -1.23
N VAL A 36 -10.95 5.69 -2.49
CA VAL A 36 -12.12 6.39 -3.08
C VAL A 36 -13.34 5.48 -3.27
N ARG A 37 -13.16 4.17 -3.15
CA ARG A 37 -14.22 3.16 -3.29
C ARG A 37 -14.85 2.79 -1.96
N LEU A 38 -14.32 3.29 -0.84
CA LEU A 38 -14.85 3.01 0.49
C LEU A 38 -16.13 3.79 0.75
N SER A 39 -16.97 3.24 1.63
CA SER A 39 -18.16 3.91 2.13
C SER A 39 -18.37 3.55 3.58
N ARG A 40 -18.81 4.53 4.38
CA ARG A 40 -19.15 4.30 5.80
C ARG A 40 -20.17 3.16 5.91
N GLY A 41 -20.02 2.35 6.95
CA GLY A 41 -20.87 1.20 7.23
C GLY A 41 -20.42 -0.11 6.57
N MET A 42 -19.46 -0.09 5.63
CA MET A 42 -18.84 -1.32 5.10
C MET A 42 -18.29 -2.17 6.24
N THR A 43 -18.52 -3.48 6.19
CA THR A 43 -17.90 -4.43 7.10
C THR A 43 -16.39 -4.42 6.93
N LYS A 44 -15.65 -4.80 7.97
CA LYS A 44 -14.19 -4.99 7.89
C LYS A 44 -13.80 -5.90 6.72
N ALA A 45 -14.56 -6.97 6.47
CA ALA A 45 -14.29 -7.88 5.36
C ALA A 45 -14.41 -7.16 4.00
N GLU A 46 -15.44 -6.33 3.80
CA GLU A 46 -15.58 -5.52 2.58
C GLU A 46 -14.45 -4.50 2.45
N VAL A 47 -14.07 -3.83 3.54
CA VAL A 47 -12.93 -2.90 3.56
C VAL A 47 -11.65 -3.61 3.13
N LEU A 48 -11.34 -4.78 3.70
CA LEU A 48 -10.14 -5.55 3.36
C LEU A 48 -10.20 -6.07 1.91
N ASN A 49 -11.37 -6.42 1.40
CA ASN A 49 -11.55 -6.82 0.00
C ASN A 49 -11.33 -5.65 -0.97
N VAL A 50 -11.77 -4.44 -0.61
CA VAL A 50 -11.57 -3.24 -1.42
C VAL A 50 -10.12 -2.77 -1.37
N MET A 51 -9.55 -2.66 -0.17
CA MET A 51 -8.20 -2.14 0.05
C MET A 51 -7.10 -3.13 -0.31
N GLY A 52 -7.39 -4.43 -0.21
CA GLY A 52 -6.44 -5.52 -0.40
C GLY A 52 -5.61 -5.81 0.85
N VAL A 53 -5.10 -7.05 0.91
CA VAL A 53 -4.31 -7.58 2.04
C VAL A 53 -2.94 -8.15 1.61
N LYS A 54 -2.48 -7.79 0.41
CA LYS A 54 -1.30 -8.41 -0.20
C LYS A 54 -0.01 -7.75 0.30
N THR A 55 1.05 -8.55 0.42
CA THR A 55 2.43 -8.06 0.55
C THR A 55 3.02 -7.84 -0.83
N VAL A 56 3.48 -6.62 -1.10
CA VAL A 56 4.17 -6.22 -2.32
C VAL A 56 5.66 -6.17 -2.04
N LYS A 57 6.44 -6.97 -2.77
CA LYS A 57 7.89 -6.81 -2.82
C LYS A 57 8.20 -5.75 -3.86
N THR A 58 8.64 -4.59 -3.43
CA THR A 58 9.22 -3.62 -4.34
C THR A 58 10.59 -4.11 -4.77
N GLY A 59 11.01 -3.77 -5.98
CA GLY A 59 12.33 -4.15 -6.50
C GLY A 59 13.03 -2.95 -7.10
N SER A 60 14.36 -2.95 -7.04
CA SER A 60 15.12 -2.36 -8.12
C SER A 60 15.08 -3.38 -9.26
N GLY A 61 14.70 -2.98 -10.48
CA GLY A 61 14.64 -3.91 -11.62
C GLY A 61 15.99 -4.60 -11.87
N LEU A 62 16.04 -5.51 -12.85
CA LEU A 62 17.25 -6.28 -13.23
C LEU A 62 18.51 -5.38 -13.34
N VAL A 63 18.34 -4.14 -13.79
CA VAL A 63 19.38 -3.11 -13.87
C VAL A 63 19.92 -2.68 -12.49
N GLY A 64 19.07 -2.47 -11.48
CA GLY A 64 19.51 -2.03 -10.16
C GLY A 64 20.30 -3.09 -9.37
N THR A 65 19.92 -4.37 -9.54
CA THR A 65 20.59 -5.50 -8.88
C THR A 65 21.91 -5.87 -9.54
N LEU A 66 21.99 -5.84 -10.88
CA LEU A 66 23.19 -6.29 -11.61
C LEU A 66 24.18 -5.17 -11.93
N ALA A 67 23.74 -3.91 -12.06
CA ALA A 67 24.63 -2.81 -12.47
C ALA A 67 25.12 -1.94 -11.31
N MET A 68 24.43 -1.89 -10.16
CA MET A 68 24.73 -0.90 -9.10
C MET A 68 24.74 -1.43 -7.66
N GLY A 69 24.59 -2.74 -7.44
CA GLY A 69 24.66 -3.33 -6.09
C GLY A 69 23.61 -2.77 -5.12
N LEU A 70 22.47 -2.31 -5.63
CA LEU A 70 21.42 -1.69 -4.81
C LEU A 70 20.68 -2.75 -3.97
N PRO A 71 20.23 -2.38 -2.74
CA PRO A 71 19.61 -3.31 -1.82
C PRO A 71 18.31 -3.92 -2.36
N SER A 72 18.08 -5.16 -1.94
CA SER A 72 16.82 -5.91 -2.08
C SER A 72 15.64 -5.00 -1.75
N GLY A 73 14.68 -4.85 -2.68
CA GLY A 73 13.64 -3.85 -2.50
C GLY A 73 12.73 -4.13 -1.30
N GLN A 74 12.02 -3.10 -0.87
CA GLN A 74 11.23 -3.08 0.35
C GLN A 74 9.97 -3.94 0.25
N GLN A 75 9.67 -4.70 1.29
CA GLN A 75 8.42 -5.44 1.41
C GLN A 75 7.38 -4.57 2.11
N ILE A 76 6.28 -4.27 1.44
CA ILE A 76 5.16 -3.48 1.98
C ILE A 76 3.95 -4.39 2.10
N THR A 77 3.44 -4.56 3.31
CA THR A 77 2.20 -5.32 3.58
C THR A 77 1.03 -4.35 3.69
N ASN A 78 -0.10 -4.72 3.09
CA ASN A 78 -1.39 -4.04 3.28
C ASN A 78 -2.27 -4.86 4.24
N PRO A 79 -2.96 -4.23 5.21
CA PRO A 79 -2.57 -2.96 5.82
C PRO A 79 -1.14 -3.02 6.38
N TRP A 80 -0.49 -1.87 6.48
CA TRP A 80 0.88 -1.75 6.99
C TRP A 80 0.95 -2.02 8.49
N ARG A 81 -0.03 -1.50 9.22
CA ARG A 81 -0.18 -1.68 10.67
C ARG A 81 -1.66 -1.85 10.99
N VAL A 82 -1.93 -2.63 12.03
CA VAL A 82 -3.27 -2.75 12.63
C VAL A 82 -3.14 -2.54 14.13
N GLU A 83 -4.04 -1.74 14.69
CA GLU A 83 -4.19 -1.54 16.13
C GLU A 83 -5.63 -1.84 16.54
N THR A 84 -5.84 -2.36 17.75
CA THR A 84 -7.16 -2.68 18.30
C THR A 84 -7.27 -2.12 19.71
N HIS A 85 -8.38 -1.45 20.02
CA HIS A 85 -8.64 -0.80 21.30
C HIS A 85 -10.08 -1.05 21.74
N GLU A 86 -10.30 -1.20 23.05
CA GLU A 86 -11.62 -1.28 23.67
C GLU A 86 -11.88 0.04 24.41
N ALA A 87 -12.85 0.82 23.96
CA ALA A 87 -13.13 2.14 24.53
C ALA A 87 -14.59 2.55 24.35
N GLY A 88 -15.19 3.11 25.40
CA GLY A 88 -16.58 3.57 25.37
C GLY A 88 -17.61 2.47 25.11
N GLY A 89 -17.28 1.21 25.43
CA GLY A 89 -18.14 0.04 25.18
C GLY A 89 -18.16 -0.45 23.72
N SER A 90 -17.26 0.05 22.88
CA SER A 90 -17.07 -0.38 21.49
C SER A 90 -15.66 -0.90 21.26
N THR A 91 -15.54 -1.80 20.29
CA THR A 91 -14.25 -2.25 19.75
C THR A 91 -13.84 -1.33 18.60
N TRP A 92 -12.63 -0.78 18.66
CA TRP A 92 -12.05 0.07 17.64
C TRP A 92 -10.85 -0.60 17.01
N GLU A 93 -10.85 -0.80 15.69
CA GLU A 93 -9.69 -1.27 14.95
C GLU A 93 -9.23 -0.20 13.97
N ILE A 94 -7.93 0.11 14.00
CA ILE A 94 -7.32 1.09 13.11
C ILE A 94 -6.44 0.35 12.12
N LEU A 95 -6.80 0.41 10.84
CA LEU A 95 -6.03 -0.17 9.74
C LEU A 95 -5.23 0.94 9.05
N TYR A 96 -3.90 0.91 9.14
CA TYR A 96 -3.04 1.92 8.55
C TYR A 96 -2.59 1.49 7.16
N TYR A 97 -2.88 2.28 6.14
CA TYR A 97 -2.48 2.02 4.75
C TYR A 97 -1.46 3.04 4.26
N TYR A 98 -0.39 2.56 3.62
CA TYR A 98 0.61 3.41 2.98
C TYR A 98 0.05 4.11 1.74
N THR A 99 -0.06 5.43 1.76
CA THR A 99 -0.85 6.18 0.76
C THR A 99 -0.16 7.42 0.22
N ASP A 100 0.90 7.91 0.89
CA ASP A 100 1.62 9.11 0.49
C ASP A 100 3.14 8.94 0.60
N VAL A 101 3.91 9.89 0.08
CA VAL A 101 5.34 10.04 0.41
C VAL A 101 5.59 11.45 0.90
N LYS A 102 6.23 11.57 2.05
CA LYS A 102 6.74 12.83 2.58
C LYS A 102 8.25 12.91 2.44
N LYS A 103 8.95 11.77 2.52
CA LYS A 103 10.40 11.68 2.34
C LYS A 103 10.78 10.50 1.46
N ALA A 104 11.69 10.73 0.51
CA ALA A 104 12.21 9.68 -0.36
C ALA A 104 13.46 9.01 0.27
N ASP A 105 13.41 8.69 1.55
CA ASP A 105 14.50 8.04 2.29
C ASP A 105 14.32 6.52 2.44
N GLY A 106 13.18 5.98 1.98
CA GLY A 106 12.85 4.56 2.03
C GLY A 106 12.25 4.10 3.36
N ALA A 107 12.12 4.98 4.35
CA ALA A 107 11.36 4.70 5.56
C ALA A 107 9.89 5.05 5.34
N ILE A 108 8.98 4.21 5.86
CA ILE A 108 7.55 4.52 5.90
C ILE A 108 7.25 5.06 7.30
N THR A 109 6.85 6.32 7.38
CA THR A 109 6.50 7.03 8.62
C THR A 109 5.00 7.31 8.71
N ASP A 110 4.49 7.64 9.90
CA ASP A 110 3.06 7.78 10.13
C ASP A 110 2.39 8.89 9.29
N ASP A 111 3.12 9.95 8.96
CA ASP A 111 2.67 11.04 8.07
C ASP A 111 2.50 10.62 6.60
N GLU A 112 2.86 9.37 6.26
CA GLU A 112 2.66 8.74 4.96
C GLU A 112 1.50 7.71 4.95
N LEU A 113 0.89 7.48 6.12
CA LEU A 113 -0.20 6.53 6.31
C LEU A 113 -1.57 7.23 6.29
N THR A 114 -2.59 6.53 5.81
CA THR A 114 -3.99 6.88 6.03
C THR A 114 -4.62 5.84 6.94
N PRO A 115 -5.09 6.21 8.15
CA PRO A 115 -5.80 5.28 9.03
C PRO A 115 -7.25 5.10 8.57
N LEU A 116 -7.75 3.87 8.60
CA LEU A 116 -9.18 3.53 8.48
C LEU A 116 -9.67 3.08 9.85
N VAL A 117 -10.73 3.70 10.34
CA VAL A 117 -11.28 3.44 11.67
C VAL A 117 -12.50 2.53 11.53
N ILE A 118 -12.34 1.31 12.02
CA ILE A 118 -13.41 0.31 12.13
C ILE A 118 -13.95 0.39 13.56
N LYS A 119 -15.27 0.60 13.70
CA LYS A 119 -15.99 0.56 14.95
C LYS A 119 -16.98 -0.60 14.93
N ASP A 120 -16.89 -1.50 15.91
CA ASP A 120 -17.79 -2.64 16.05
C ASP A 120 -17.93 -3.44 14.73
N GLY A 121 -16.79 -3.64 14.04
CA GLY A 121 -16.68 -4.40 12.79
C GLY A 121 -17.08 -3.66 11.51
N LYS A 122 -17.44 -2.36 11.58
CA LYS A 122 -17.83 -1.54 10.41
C LYS A 122 -16.97 -0.29 10.26
N LEU A 123 -16.75 0.15 9.03
CA LEU A 123 -16.02 1.38 8.72
C LEU A 123 -16.81 2.60 9.21
N ASP A 124 -16.25 3.31 10.18
CA ASP A 124 -16.85 4.52 10.77
C ASP A 124 -16.31 5.78 10.06
N GLY A 125 -15.02 5.79 9.73
CA GLY A 125 -14.34 6.87 9.00
C GLY A 125 -12.88 6.57 8.70
N TRP A 126 -12.16 7.55 8.15
CA TRP A 126 -10.74 7.41 7.79
C TRP A 126 -10.02 8.76 7.79
N GLY A 127 -8.69 8.72 7.82
CA GLY A 127 -7.81 9.87 7.86
C GLY A 127 -7.45 10.29 9.30
N TRP A 128 -6.29 10.95 9.43
CA TRP A 128 -5.75 11.37 10.72
C TRP A 128 -6.68 12.31 11.49
N SER A 129 -7.35 13.25 10.82
CA SER A 129 -8.32 14.12 11.48
C SER A 129 -9.43 13.33 12.17
N TYR A 130 -10.00 12.35 11.46
CA TYR A 130 -11.07 11.52 12.00
C TYR A 130 -10.57 10.64 13.16
N LEU A 131 -9.41 10.01 13.00
CA LEU A 131 -8.80 9.20 14.06
C LEU A 131 -8.52 10.04 15.31
N ASN A 132 -7.99 11.25 15.17
CA ASN A 132 -7.67 12.13 16.29
C ASN A 132 -8.93 12.54 17.06
N ASP A 133 -10.02 12.86 16.35
CA ASP A 133 -11.30 13.22 16.98
C ASP A 133 -11.88 12.03 17.77
N VAL A 134 -11.84 10.83 17.20
CA VAL A 134 -12.27 9.58 17.87
C VAL A 134 -11.38 9.30 19.08
N ALA A 135 -10.06 9.41 18.91
CA ALA A 135 -9.11 9.14 19.98
C ALA A 135 -9.27 10.10 21.16
N ALA A 136 -9.47 11.40 20.89
CA ALA A 136 -9.75 12.39 21.92
C ALA A 136 -11.08 12.12 22.64
N LYS A 137 -12.14 11.79 21.87
CA LYS A 137 -13.49 11.56 22.42
C LYS A 137 -13.58 10.33 23.31
N TYR A 138 -12.89 9.26 22.94
CA TYR A 138 -12.97 7.96 23.63
C TYR A 138 -11.70 7.64 24.43
N GLU A 139 -10.78 8.60 24.56
CA GLU A 139 -9.51 8.48 25.28
C GLU A 139 -8.63 7.30 24.79
N ILE A 140 -8.68 7.02 23.49
CA ILE A 140 -7.87 5.97 22.85
C ILE A 140 -6.43 6.47 22.70
N ARG A 141 -5.48 5.65 23.15
CA ARG A 141 -4.04 5.95 23.00
C ARG A 141 -3.52 5.34 21.70
N ILE A 142 -3.40 6.18 20.68
CA ILE A 142 -2.74 5.82 19.42
C ILE A 142 -1.22 5.86 19.58
N ARG A 143 -0.53 4.96 18.88
CA ARG A 143 0.93 4.86 18.91
C ARG A 143 1.61 5.93 18.06
#